data_AF-A0A935VWV2-F1
#
_entry.id   AF-A0A935VWV2-F1
#
_cell.length_a   1.000
_cell.length_b   1.000
_cell.length_c   1.000
_cell.angle_alpha   90.00
_cell.angle_beta   90.00
_cell.angle_gamma   90.00
#
_symmetry.space_group_name_H-M   'P 1'
#
loop_
_entity.id
_entity.type
_entity.pdbx_description
1 polymer ?
#
loop_
_entity_poly.entity_id
_entity_poly.type
_entity_poly.pdbx_seq_one_letter_code
_entity_poly.pdbx_strand_id
1 'polypeptide(L)'
;MKQGELNKLIDQIAKPMAKSRGWKFSRGFIFRKTESLFFCLTIIGHAKSQSVRHTCYYKWLAFDDLFWKIVGLPENALQPLSFRAAGAWTAPMTNFKSGHKVLEELTNDQISAHLSDIFNGFERSVDKMTRQITTLTENLDFLKKIQRHHLEQYPGSLQTIHVQEMLTAILKGDRQTAITIAEERIAKGDLGGFMWSGGNFFTGAKQWVLEN
;
A
#
# COMPACT_ATOMS: atom_id res chain seq x y z
N MET A 1 0.86 -29.71 -7.17
CA MET A 1 -0.27 -28.75 -7.23
C MET A 1 0.00 -27.70 -8.31
N LYS A 2 -0.99 -27.32 -9.12
CA LYS A 2 -0.86 -26.24 -10.13
C LYS A 2 -0.95 -24.86 -9.47
N GLN A 3 -0.40 -23.83 -10.12
CA GLN A 3 -0.40 -22.46 -9.58
C GLN A 3 -1.81 -21.94 -9.24
N GLY A 4 -2.79 -22.17 -10.10
CA GLY A 4 -4.18 -21.75 -9.85
C GLY A 4 -4.85 -22.49 -8.69
N GLU A 5 -4.49 -23.75 -8.46
CA GLU A 5 -4.97 -24.54 -7.31
C GLU A 5 -4.37 -24.01 -6.00
N LEU A 6 -3.07 -23.70 -6.00
CA LEU A 6 -2.38 -23.13 -4.85
C LEU A 6 -2.95 -21.77 -4.44
N ASN A 7 -3.18 -20.88 -5.41
CA ASN A 7 -3.79 -19.58 -5.13
C ASN A 7 -5.19 -19.73 -4.52
N LYS A 8 -6.00 -20.65 -5.06
CA LYS A 8 -7.34 -20.94 -4.50
C LYS A 8 -7.26 -21.50 -3.08
N LEU A 9 -6.32 -22.41 -2.81
CA LEU A 9 -6.12 -22.98 -1.48
C LEU A 9 -5.71 -21.91 -0.47
N ILE A 10 -4.76 -21.03 -0.84
CA ILE A 10 -4.35 -19.90 -0.01
C ILE A 10 -5.55 -18.99 0.30
N ASP A 11 -6.35 -18.62 -0.70
CA ASP A 11 -7.54 -17.78 -0.49
C ASP A 11 -8.58 -18.45 0.41
N GLN A 12 -8.80 -19.76 0.24
CA GLN A 12 -9.72 -20.55 1.06
C GLN A 12 -9.32 -20.61 2.54
N ILE A 13 -8.01 -20.65 2.83
CA ILE A 13 -7.48 -20.64 4.20
C ILE A 13 -7.42 -19.21 4.76
N ALA A 14 -6.93 -18.25 3.96
CA ALA A 14 -6.70 -16.88 4.40
C ALA A 14 -8.00 -16.13 4.68
N LYS A 15 -9.07 -16.36 3.90
CA LYS A 15 -10.36 -15.67 4.06
C LYS A 15 -11.01 -15.90 5.43
N PRO A 16 -11.24 -17.14 5.91
CA PRO A 16 -11.79 -17.36 7.25
C PRO A 16 -10.83 -16.89 8.35
N MET A 17 -9.52 -17.07 8.17
CA MET A 17 -8.52 -16.58 9.13
C MET A 17 -8.58 -15.06 9.28
N ALA A 18 -8.59 -14.32 8.18
CA ALA A 18 -8.77 -12.87 8.17
C ALA A 18 -10.06 -12.46 8.91
N LYS A 19 -11.19 -13.09 8.57
CA LYS A 19 -12.48 -12.80 9.19
C LYS A 19 -12.45 -13.02 10.71
N SER A 20 -11.88 -14.13 11.17
CA SER A 20 -11.79 -14.47 12.60
C SER A 20 -10.95 -13.46 13.42
N ARG A 21 -10.05 -12.76 12.74
CA ARG A 21 -9.14 -11.76 13.32
C ARG A 21 -9.60 -10.31 13.09
N GLY A 22 -10.82 -10.11 12.60
CA GLY A 22 -11.37 -8.77 12.33
C GLY A 22 -10.80 -8.07 11.08
N TRP A 23 -10.12 -8.81 10.19
CA TRP A 23 -9.67 -8.32 8.89
C TRP A 23 -10.72 -8.57 7.82
N LYS A 24 -10.78 -7.66 6.84
CA LYS A 24 -11.60 -7.85 5.64
C LYS A 24 -10.79 -8.57 4.56
N PHE A 25 -11.48 -9.30 3.68
CA PHE A 25 -10.87 -10.02 2.57
C PHE A 25 -11.63 -9.72 1.27
N SER A 26 -10.91 -9.38 0.21
CA SER A 26 -11.49 -9.25 -1.14
C SER A 26 -10.43 -9.46 -2.20
N ARG A 27 -10.69 -10.33 -3.19
CA ARG A 27 -9.82 -10.56 -4.37
C ARG A 27 -8.34 -10.83 -4.02
N GLY A 28 -8.07 -11.60 -2.96
CA GLY A 28 -6.69 -11.89 -2.51
C GLY A 28 -6.05 -10.81 -1.64
N PHE A 29 -6.74 -9.70 -1.38
CA PHE A 29 -6.29 -8.63 -0.47
C PHE A 29 -6.92 -8.82 0.90
N ILE A 30 -6.09 -8.86 1.93
CA ILE A 30 -6.48 -8.84 3.34
C ILE A 30 -6.25 -7.42 3.85
N PHE A 31 -7.24 -6.74 4.39
CA PHE A 31 -7.10 -5.31 4.72
C PHE A 31 -7.94 -4.87 5.91
N ARG A 32 -7.48 -3.79 6.55
CA ARG A 32 -8.14 -3.12 7.68
C ARG A 32 -7.71 -1.65 7.68
N LYS A 33 -8.57 -0.79 8.22
CA LYS A 33 -8.22 0.59 8.53
C LYS A 33 -8.23 0.83 10.03
N THR A 34 -7.39 1.76 10.48
CA THR A 34 -7.52 2.43 11.76
C THR A 34 -8.20 3.78 11.55
N GLU A 35 -8.09 4.70 12.48
CA GLU A 35 -8.50 6.10 12.30
C GLU A 35 -7.69 6.77 11.18
N SER A 36 -6.37 6.63 11.22
CA SER A 36 -5.45 7.38 10.33
C SER A 36 -4.77 6.53 9.25
N LEU A 37 -4.71 5.21 9.41
CA LEU A 37 -3.93 4.34 8.53
C LEU A 37 -4.80 3.29 7.84
N PHE A 38 -4.42 2.93 6.63
CA PHE A 38 -4.92 1.77 5.91
C PHE A 38 -3.81 0.73 5.80
N PHE A 39 -4.12 -0.52 6.13
CA PHE A 39 -3.19 -1.65 6.05
C PHE A 39 -3.71 -2.69 5.08
N CYS A 40 -2.80 -3.29 4.32
CA CYS A 40 -3.10 -4.37 3.41
C CYS A 40 -2.01 -5.45 3.43
N LEU A 41 -2.42 -6.70 3.37
CA LEU A 41 -1.58 -7.88 3.25
C LEU A 41 -1.98 -8.63 1.99
N THR A 42 -0.96 -9.00 1.21
CA THR A 42 -1.09 -9.89 0.06
C THR A 42 -0.27 -11.14 0.32
N ILE A 43 -0.81 -12.30 -0.04
CA ILE A 43 -0.15 -13.60 0.09
C ILE A 43 -0.25 -14.31 -1.25
N ILE A 44 0.89 -14.71 -1.81
CA ILE A 44 0.99 -15.34 -3.13
C ILE A 44 1.78 -16.63 -2.97
N GLY A 45 1.20 -17.74 -3.42
CA GLY A 45 1.91 -19.00 -3.54
C GLY A 45 2.71 -19.06 -4.84
N HIS A 46 3.76 -19.85 -4.86
CA HIS A 46 4.57 -20.13 -6.04
C HIS A 46 4.75 -21.64 -6.14
N ALA A 47 3.95 -22.28 -7.01
CA ALA A 47 3.87 -23.74 -7.07
C ALA A 47 5.19 -24.39 -7.50
N LYS A 48 5.94 -23.76 -8.42
CA LYS A 48 7.22 -24.29 -8.93
C LYS A 48 8.32 -24.29 -7.87
N SER A 49 8.38 -23.25 -7.05
CA SER A 49 9.39 -23.11 -5.98
C SER A 49 8.90 -23.61 -4.63
N GLN A 50 7.70 -24.20 -4.58
CA GLN A 50 7.02 -24.62 -3.35
C GLN A 50 7.05 -23.55 -2.25
N SER A 51 6.84 -22.28 -2.62
CA SER A 51 7.02 -21.18 -1.68
C SER A 51 5.80 -20.28 -1.55
N VAL A 52 5.69 -19.63 -0.41
CA VAL A 52 4.67 -18.62 -0.13
C VAL A 52 5.38 -17.31 0.14
N ARG A 53 4.98 -16.26 -0.58
CA ARG A 53 5.45 -14.89 -0.40
C ARG A 53 4.32 -14.05 0.18
N HIS A 54 4.66 -13.17 1.10
CA HIS A 54 3.75 -12.15 1.59
C HIS A 54 4.36 -10.76 1.49
N THR A 55 3.49 -9.77 1.29
CA THR A 55 3.87 -8.37 1.37
C THR A 55 2.83 -7.59 2.16
N CYS A 56 3.32 -6.84 3.13
CA CYS A 56 2.57 -5.98 4.02
C CYS A 56 2.75 -4.53 3.57
N TYR A 57 1.62 -3.90 3.31
CA TYR A 57 1.50 -2.55 2.81
C TYR A 57 0.75 -1.67 3.79
N TYR A 58 1.07 -0.39 3.77
CA TYR A 58 0.27 0.61 4.46
C TYR A 58 0.24 1.93 3.67
N LYS A 59 -0.73 2.78 4.00
CA LYS A 59 -0.75 4.19 3.60
C LYS A 59 -1.53 5.00 4.62
N TRP A 60 -1.33 6.32 4.61
CA TRP A 60 -2.22 7.23 5.32
C TRP A 60 -3.60 7.16 4.69
N LEU A 61 -4.65 6.95 5.50
CA LEU A 61 -5.98 6.64 5.01
C LEU A 61 -6.54 7.74 4.11
N ALA A 62 -6.32 9.01 4.48
CA ALA A 62 -6.81 10.16 3.74
C ALA A 62 -6.08 10.39 2.40
N PHE A 63 -4.99 9.66 2.11
CA PHE A 63 -4.28 9.79 0.84
C PHE A 63 -5.16 9.40 -0.35
N ASP A 64 -5.97 8.35 -0.25
CA ASP A 64 -6.86 7.96 -1.36
C ASP A 64 -7.89 9.07 -1.67
N ASP A 65 -8.51 9.64 -0.64
CA ASP A 65 -9.55 10.65 -0.84
C ASP A 65 -9.00 11.93 -1.48
N LEU A 66 -7.81 12.35 -1.05
CA LEU A 66 -7.14 13.49 -1.68
C LEU A 66 -6.66 13.14 -3.10
N PHE A 67 -6.07 11.96 -3.28
CA PHE A 67 -5.60 11.50 -4.58
C PHE A 67 -6.74 11.47 -5.60
N TRP A 68 -7.90 10.93 -5.23
CA TRP A 68 -9.09 10.89 -6.08
C TRP A 68 -9.61 12.27 -6.45
N LYS A 69 -9.59 13.24 -5.54
CA LYS A 69 -9.92 14.63 -5.86
C LYS A 69 -8.95 15.22 -6.88
N ILE A 70 -7.65 14.98 -6.70
CA ILE A 70 -6.60 15.47 -7.60
C ILE A 70 -6.74 14.90 -9.02
N VAL A 71 -7.05 13.61 -9.16
CA VAL A 71 -7.18 12.96 -10.47
C VAL A 71 -8.60 13.06 -11.07
N GLY A 72 -9.48 13.86 -10.46
CA GLY A 72 -10.82 14.12 -10.98
C GLY A 72 -11.81 12.95 -10.84
N LEU A 73 -11.64 12.09 -9.84
CA LEU A 73 -12.50 10.94 -9.54
C LEU A 73 -13.04 10.94 -8.09
N PRO A 74 -13.57 12.07 -7.57
CA PRO A 74 -13.99 12.17 -6.16
C PRO A 74 -15.07 11.15 -5.75
N GLU A 75 -15.88 10.67 -6.70
CA GLU A 75 -16.91 9.64 -6.50
C GLU A 75 -16.33 8.30 -6.02
N ASN A 76 -15.03 8.05 -6.24
CA ASN A 76 -14.36 6.86 -5.72
C ASN A 76 -14.36 6.79 -4.19
N ALA A 77 -14.55 7.92 -3.50
CA ALA A 77 -14.72 7.94 -2.04
C ALA A 77 -15.96 7.16 -1.56
N LEU A 78 -16.97 6.98 -2.43
CA LEU A 78 -18.19 6.22 -2.13
C LEU A 78 -18.02 4.71 -2.32
N GLN A 79 -16.91 4.26 -2.91
CA GLN A 79 -16.64 2.85 -3.15
C GLN A 79 -16.41 2.08 -1.84
N PRO A 80 -16.66 0.77 -1.82
CA PRO A 80 -16.40 -0.05 -0.63
C PRO A 80 -14.93 0.03 -0.21
N LEU A 81 -14.64 -0.18 1.08
CA LEU A 81 -13.27 -0.10 1.62
C LEU A 81 -12.24 -0.96 0.85
N SER A 82 -12.66 -2.08 0.26
CA SER A 82 -11.81 -2.92 -0.60
C SER A 82 -11.24 -2.18 -1.81
N PHE A 83 -11.91 -1.13 -2.27
CA PHE A 83 -11.45 -0.31 -3.38
C PHE A 83 -10.14 0.41 -3.05
N ARG A 84 -9.87 0.74 -1.78
CA ARG A 84 -8.56 1.28 -1.34
C ARG A 84 -7.41 0.28 -1.43
N ALA A 85 -7.70 -1.04 -1.44
CA ALA A 85 -6.72 -2.11 -1.61
C ALA A 85 -6.53 -2.52 -3.07
N ALA A 86 -7.64 -2.68 -3.81
CA ALA A 86 -7.69 -3.35 -5.10
C ALA A 86 -8.29 -2.50 -6.23
N GLY A 87 -8.62 -1.24 -5.95
CA GLY A 87 -9.16 -0.31 -6.93
C GLY A 87 -8.07 0.22 -7.85
N ALA A 88 -8.44 0.48 -9.09
CA ALA A 88 -7.64 1.32 -9.97
C ALA A 88 -7.58 2.75 -9.40
N TRP A 89 -6.50 3.47 -9.71
CA TRP A 89 -6.34 4.88 -9.34
C TRP A 89 -6.38 5.14 -7.82
N THR A 90 -5.82 4.25 -7.02
CA THR A 90 -5.64 4.48 -5.57
C THR A 90 -4.28 5.11 -5.29
N ALA A 91 -4.18 5.86 -4.18
CA ALA A 91 -2.89 6.39 -3.74
C ALA A 91 -1.91 5.25 -3.48
N PRO A 92 -0.62 5.40 -3.85
CA PRO A 92 0.39 4.38 -3.65
C PRO A 92 0.48 3.92 -2.20
N MET A 93 0.53 2.59 -2.01
CA MET A 93 0.84 2.01 -0.72
C MET A 93 2.34 1.76 -0.59
N THR A 94 2.86 1.94 0.62
CA THR A 94 4.25 1.66 0.93
C THR A 94 4.38 0.26 1.50
N ASN A 95 5.25 -0.54 0.89
CA ASN A 95 5.69 -1.82 1.45
C ASN A 95 6.57 -1.55 2.67
N PHE A 96 6.14 -2.03 3.84
CA PHE A 96 6.92 -1.89 5.08
C PHE A 96 7.49 -3.22 5.57
N LYS A 97 7.05 -4.35 4.99
CA LYS A 97 7.53 -5.69 5.33
C LYS A 97 7.17 -6.68 4.23
N SER A 98 8.15 -7.46 3.81
CA SER A 98 7.94 -8.64 2.96
C SER A 98 8.58 -9.86 3.59
N GLY A 99 8.08 -11.03 3.22
CA GLY A 99 8.74 -12.28 3.56
C GLY A 99 8.40 -13.36 2.55
N HIS A 100 9.19 -14.41 2.61
CA HIS A 100 9.10 -15.57 1.72
C HIS A 100 9.53 -16.80 2.50
N LYS A 101 8.81 -17.90 2.34
CA LYS A 101 9.18 -19.21 2.90
C LYS A 101 8.97 -20.30 1.86
N VAL A 102 9.99 -21.12 1.66
CA VAL A 102 9.86 -22.41 0.97
C VAL A 102 9.25 -23.40 1.96
N LEU A 103 8.18 -24.07 1.54
CA LEU A 103 7.54 -25.14 2.29
C LEU A 103 8.13 -26.47 1.84
N GLU A 104 8.14 -27.44 2.75
CA GLU A 104 8.55 -28.81 2.42
C GLU A 104 7.54 -29.44 1.46
N GLU A 105 6.25 -29.18 1.71
CA GLU A 105 5.15 -29.62 0.88
C GLU A 105 4.02 -28.58 0.82
N LEU A 106 3.28 -28.56 -0.30
CA LEU A 106 2.12 -27.70 -0.49
C LEU A 106 0.83 -28.36 0.05
N THR A 107 0.83 -28.71 1.34
CA THR A 107 -0.34 -29.29 2.04
C THR A 107 -1.16 -28.20 2.74
N ASN A 108 -2.43 -28.51 3.05
CA ASN A 108 -3.29 -27.57 3.77
C ASN A 108 -2.68 -27.17 5.13
N ASP A 109 -2.19 -28.15 5.90
CA ASP A 109 -1.66 -27.92 7.25
C ASP A 109 -0.41 -27.04 7.24
N GLN A 110 0.55 -27.30 6.34
CA GLN A 110 1.76 -26.48 6.25
C GLN A 110 1.46 -25.05 5.79
N ILE A 111 0.56 -24.89 4.81
CA ILE A 111 0.12 -23.58 4.34
C ILE A 111 -0.63 -22.85 5.46
N SER A 112 -1.55 -23.51 6.15
CA SER A 112 -2.35 -22.94 7.25
C SER A 112 -1.47 -22.49 8.41
N ALA A 113 -0.53 -23.31 8.85
CA ALA A 113 0.44 -22.95 9.88
C ALA A 113 1.27 -21.73 9.47
N HIS A 114 1.79 -21.72 8.23
CA HIS A 114 2.58 -20.59 7.75
C HIS A 114 1.76 -19.30 7.59
N LEU A 115 0.53 -19.39 7.11
CA LEU A 115 -0.39 -18.25 7.05
C LEU A 115 -0.65 -17.70 8.46
N SER A 116 -0.86 -18.56 9.46
CA SER A 116 -1.03 -18.13 10.86
C SER A 116 0.17 -17.31 11.36
N ASP A 117 1.39 -17.74 11.05
CA ASP A 117 2.62 -16.99 11.38
C ASP A 117 2.67 -15.62 10.69
N ILE A 118 2.29 -15.57 9.41
CA ILE A 118 2.21 -14.32 8.64
C ILE A 118 1.20 -13.36 9.30
N PHE A 119 -0.01 -13.83 9.62
CA PHE A 119 -1.04 -13.01 10.28
C PHE A 119 -0.55 -12.50 11.64
N ASN A 120 -0.01 -13.36 12.49
CA ASN A 120 0.54 -12.97 13.79
C ASN A 120 1.66 -11.93 13.65
N GLY A 121 2.56 -12.13 12.68
CA GLY A 121 3.66 -11.21 12.40
C GLY A 121 3.22 -9.89 11.79
N PHE A 122 2.14 -9.87 11.00
CA PHE A 122 1.54 -8.68 10.41
C PHE A 122 0.80 -7.86 11.47
N GLU A 123 -0.02 -8.49 12.30
CA GLU A 123 -0.77 -7.83 13.37
C GLU A 123 0.14 -7.14 14.39
N ARG A 124 1.22 -7.82 14.83
CA ARG A 124 2.23 -7.17 15.69
C ARG A 124 2.85 -5.92 15.06
N SER A 125 3.11 -5.96 13.75
CA SER A 125 3.65 -4.80 13.04
C SER A 125 2.61 -3.68 12.90
N VAL A 126 1.35 -4.02 12.61
CA VAL A 126 0.24 -3.07 12.52
C VAL A 126 0.01 -2.36 13.86
N ASP A 127 0.02 -3.10 14.96
CA ASP A 127 -0.16 -2.53 16.30
C ASP A 127 1.00 -1.59 16.68
N LYS A 128 2.24 -1.99 16.37
CA LYS A 128 3.42 -1.13 16.57
C LYS A 128 3.30 0.15 15.74
N MET A 129 2.98 0.04 14.45
CA MET A 129 2.89 1.21 13.56
C MET A 129 1.76 2.15 13.97
N THR A 130 0.61 1.62 14.36
CA THR A 130 -0.54 2.43 14.80
C THR A 130 -0.21 3.26 16.06
N ARG A 131 0.66 2.75 16.95
CA ARG A 131 1.14 3.49 18.12
C ARG A 131 2.23 4.52 17.79
N GLN A 132 2.99 4.29 16.72
CA GLN A 132 4.13 5.14 16.33
C GLN A 132 3.76 6.24 15.34
N ILE A 133 2.68 6.05 14.57
CA ILE A 133 2.28 6.92 13.48
C ILE A 133 0.87 7.42 13.76
N THR A 134 0.81 8.55 14.46
CA THR A 134 -0.43 9.21 14.86
C THR A 134 -0.67 10.50 14.09
N THR A 135 0.39 11.09 13.52
CA THR A 135 0.34 12.33 12.75
C THR A 135 0.88 12.17 11.32
N LEU A 136 0.55 13.12 10.44
CA LEU A 136 1.10 13.20 9.09
C LEU A 136 2.64 13.37 9.08
N THR A 137 3.19 14.11 10.05
CA THR A 137 4.64 14.31 10.17
C THR A 137 5.34 12.99 10.52
N GLU A 138 4.83 12.25 11.52
CA GLU A 138 5.37 10.93 11.89
C GLU A 138 5.25 9.92 10.74
N ASN A 139 4.14 9.96 10.00
CA ASN A 139 3.96 9.13 8.81
C ASN A 139 5.03 9.43 7.76
N LEU A 140 5.29 10.71 7.48
CA LEU A 140 6.29 11.11 6.51
C LEU A 140 7.71 10.71 6.96
N ASP A 141 8.03 10.88 8.24
CA ASP A 141 9.32 10.44 8.79
C ASP A 141 9.49 8.92 8.67
N PHE A 142 8.42 8.16 8.91
CA PHE A 142 8.45 6.72 8.75
C PHE A 142 8.60 6.30 7.27
N LEU A 143 7.91 6.97 6.34
CA LEU A 143 8.08 6.77 4.89
C LEU A 143 9.53 7.01 4.45
N LYS A 144 10.14 8.11 4.91
CA LYS A 144 11.54 8.45 4.61
C LYS A 144 12.52 7.42 5.17
N LYS A 145 12.24 6.87 6.36
CA LYS A 145 13.05 5.77 6.94
C LYS A 145 12.97 4.50 6.08
N ILE A 146 11.77 4.11 5.64
CA ILE A 146 11.59 2.96 4.74
C ILE A 146 12.34 3.19 3.42
N GLN A 147 12.16 4.36 2.80
CA GLN A 147 12.80 4.67 1.52
C GLN A 147 14.32 4.64 1.63
N ARG A 148 14.88 5.21 2.69
CA ARG A 148 16.33 5.19 2.93
C ARG A 148 16.85 3.76 3.04
N HIS A 149 16.22 2.95 3.89
CA HIS A 149 16.60 1.55 4.05
C HIS A 149 16.51 0.76 2.73
N HIS A 150 15.48 1.04 1.93
CA HIS A 150 15.30 0.42 0.62
C HIS A 150 16.39 0.82 -0.37
N LEU A 151 16.78 2.10 -0.41
CA LEU A 151 17.87 2.59 -1.28
C LEU A 151 19.25 2.10 -0.83
N GLU A 152 19.46 1.88 0.47
CA GLU A 152 20.67 1.24 0.99
C GLU A 152 20.80 -0.21 0.51
N GLN A 153 19.69 -0.96 0.47
CA GLN A 153 19.66 -2.35 0.00
C GLN A 153 19.67 -2.47 -1.52
N TYR A 154 19.02 -1.54 -2.21
CA TYR A 154 18.86 -1.55 -3.67
C TYR A 154 19.23 -0.18 -4.27
N PRO A 155 20.54 0.13 -4.35
CA PRO A 155 21.00 1.35 -5.00
C PRO A 155 20.47 1.43 -6.43
N GLY A 156 19.84 2.55 -6.80
CA GLY A 156 19.22 2.74 -8.11
C GLY A 156 17.76 2.30 -8.23
N SER A 157 17.13 1.88 -7.13
CA SER A 157 15.67 1.65 -7.12
C SER A 157 14.90 2.90 -7.55
N LEU A 158 13.99 2.72 -8.52
CA LEU A 158 13.06 3.76 -8.99
C LEU A 158 11.87 3.97 -8.05
N GLN A 159 11.74 3.17 -7.00
CA GLN A 159 10.68 3.34 -6.00
C GLN A 159 10.91 4.62 -5.19
N THR A 160 10.00 5.58 -5.32
CA THR A 160 10.03 6.86 -4.60
C THR A 160 8.83 7.00 -3.67
N ILE A 161 8.87 8.03 -2.82
CA ILE A 161 7.75 8.42 -1.97
C ILE A 161 7.19 9.81 -2.35
N HIS A 162 7.52 10.34 -3.54
CA HIS A 162 7.21 11.72 -3.92
C HIS A 162 5.71 12.01 -3.99
N VAL A 163 4.90 11.03 -4.40
CA VAL A 163 3.44 11.13 -4.37
C VAL A 163 2.98 11.30 -2.91
N GLN A 164 3.48 10.48 -2.00
CA GLN A 164 3.16 10.55 -0.57
C GLN A 164 3.65 11.86 0.06
N GLU A 165 4.84 12.34 -0.31
CA GLU A 165 5.38 13.65 0.12
C GLU A 165 4.45 14.79 -0.30
N MET A 166 4.01 14.78 -1.56
CA MET A 166 3.10 15.80 -2.07
C MET A 166 1.73 15.74 -1.39
N LEU A 167 1.14 14.55 -1.26
CA LEU A 167 -0.13 14.36 -0.55
C LEU A 167 -0.02 14.81 0.93
N THR A 168 1.10 14.54 1.59
CA THR A 168 1.35 15.05 2.96
C THR A 168 1.42 16.57 2.99
N ALA A 169 2.17 17.21 2.08
CA ALA A 169 2.28 18.66 2.03
C ALA A 169 0.91 19.32 1.85
N ILE A 170 0.10 18.80 0.91
CA ILE A 170 -1.27 19.27 0.67
C ILE A 170 -2.15 19.11 1.92
N LEU A 171 -2.16 17.92 2.54
CA LEU A 171 -2.97 17.69 3.75
C LEU A 171 -2.53 18.54 4.96
N LYS A 172 -1.27 18.99 4.99
CA LYS A 172 -0.75 19.93 6.01
C LYS A 172 -1.03 21.40 5.67
N GLY A 173 -1.60 21.70 4.49
CA GLY A 173 -1.78 23.06 4.00
C GLY A 173 -0.47 23.73 3.53
N ASP A 174 0.61 22.98 3.39
CA ASP A 174 1.90 23.49 2.93
C ASP A 174 1.95 23.56 1.40
N ARG A 175 1.29 24.58 0.86
CA ARG A 175 1.16 24.79 -0.59
C ARG A 175 2.50 24.99 -1.27
N GLN A 176 3.43 25.71 -0.63
CA GLN A 176 4.73 26.02 -1.21
C GLN A 176 5.54 24.74 -1.42
N THR A 177 5.59 23.86 -0.40
CA THR A 177 6.25 22.56 -0.53
C THR A 177 5.59 21.70 -1.58
N ALA A 178 4.24 21.66 -1.63
CA ALA A 178 3.52 20.89 -2.64
C ALA A 178 3.86 21.34 -4.07
N ILE A 179 3.81 22.65 -4.35
CA ILE A 179 4.15 23.22 -5.66
C ILE A 179 5.61 22.91 -6.03
N THR A 180 6.54 23.07 -5.08
CA THR A 180 7.96 22.79 -5.31
C THR A 180 8.18 21.34 -5.70
N ILE A 181 7.57 20.39 -4.98
CA ILE A 181 7.64 18.95 -5.31
C ILE A 181 7.11 18.72 -6.73
N ALA A 182 5.94 19.28 -7.05
CA ALA A 182 5.31 19.09 -8.36
C ALA A 182 6.20 19.59 -9.51
N GLU A 183 6.72 20.81 -9.40
CA GLU A 183 7.56 21.43 -10.43
C GLU A 183 8.85 20.64 -10.66
N GLU A 184 9.52 20.23 -9.58
CA GLU A 184 10.72 19.41 -9.70
C GLU A 184 10.45 18.06 -10.35
N ARG A 185 9.30 17.43 -10.05
CA ARG A 185 8.95 16.12 -10.63
C ARG A 185 8.52 16.23 -12.08
N ILE A 186 7.73 17.24 -12.43
CA ILE A 186 7.36 17.55 -13.81
C ILE A 186 8.61 17.81 -14.65
N ALA A 187 9.58 18.60 -14.15
CA ALA A 187 10.82 18.89 -14.85
C ALA A 187 11.68 17.62 -15.11
N LYS A 188 11.55 16.60 -14.26
CA LYS A 188 12.23 15.30 -14.41
C LYS A 188 11.45 14.29 -15.25
N GLY A 189 10.29 14.65 -15.78
CA GLY A 189 9.41 13.73 -16.51
C GLY A 189 8.81 12.63 -15.62
N ASP A 190 8.81 12.81 -14.30
CA ASP A 190 8.18 11.87 -13.38
C ASP A 190 6.65 12.00 -13.47
N LEU A 191 5.99 10.89 -13.77
CA LEU A 191 4.54 10.83 -13.95
C LEU A 191 3.80 10.58 -12.62
N GLY A 192 4.53 10.29 -11.54
CA GLY A 192 3.94 9.89 -10.26
C GLY A 192 3.28 8.51 -10.32
N GLY A 193 3.64 7.70 -11.32
CA GLY A 193 3.08 6.35 -11.54
C GLY A 193 1.69 6.32 -12.17
N PHE A 194 1.13 7.46 -12.58
CA PHE A 194 -0.24 7.56 -13.09
C PHE A 194 -0.36 8.54 -14.25
N MET A 195 -1.12 8.16 -15.29
CA MET A 195 -1.48 9.02 -16.41
C MET A 195 -2.95 8.86 -16.76
N TRP A 196 -3.71 9.95 -16.88
CA TRP A 196 -5.06 9.94 -17.42
C TRP A 196 -5.17 10.95 -18.57
N SER A 197 -6.35 11.03 -19.19
CA SER A 197 -6.60 11.94 -20.32
C SER A 197 -6.32 13.43 -20.00
N GLY A 198 -6.31 13.81 -18.72
CA GLY A 198 -6.01 15.16 -18.25
C GLY A 198 -4.57 15.40 -17.78
N GLY A 199 -3.67 14.40 -17.88
CA GLY A 199 -2.25 14.55 -17.55
C GLY A 199 -1.72 13.47 -16.62
N ASN A 200 -0.77 13.84 -15.76
CA ASN A 200 -0.15 12.97 -14.75
C ASN A 200 -0.41 13.51 -13.34
N PHE A 201 -0.09 12.70 -12.32
CA PHE A 201 -0.39 13.04 -10.93
C PHE A 201 0.18 14.40 -10.52
N PHE A 202 1.45 14.69 -10.81
CA PHE A 202 2.09 15.93 -10.35
C PHE A 202 1.53 17.17 -11.03
N THR A 203 1.19 17.10 -12.32
CA THR A 203 0.51 18.20 -13.01
C THR A 203 -0.87 18.47 -12.41
N GLY A 204 -1.69 17.43 -12.22
CA GLY A 204 -3.01 17.59 -11.61
C GLY A 204 -2.94 18.06 -10.17
N ALA A 205 -1.97 17.57 -9.40
CA ALA A 205 -1.78 17.97 -8.00
C ALA A 205 -1.34 19.44 -7.89
N LYS A 206 -0.47 19.92 -8.80
CA LYS A 206 -0.11 21.34 -8.87
C LYS A 206 -1.35 22.21 -9.14
N GLN A 207 -2.15 21.83 -10.13
CA GLN A 207 -3.38 22.55 -10.48
C GLN A 207 -4.35 22.59 -9.30
N TRP A 208 -4.58 21.44 -8.65
CA TRP A 208 -5.44 21.34 -7.48
C TRP A 208 -5.02 22.31 -6.36
N VAL A 209 -3.70 22.42 -6.10
CA VAL A 209 -3.13 23.34 -5.11
C VAL A 209 -3.23 24.80 -5.52
N LEU A 210 -3.32 25.12 -6.81
CA LEU A 210 -3.51 26.51 -7.25
C LEU A 210 -4.98 26.94 -7.14
N GLU A 211 -5.91 25.99 -7.28
CA GLU A 211 -7.36 26.24 -7.29
C GLU A 211 -8.02 26.18 -5.91
N ASN A 212 -7.42 25.47 -4.95
CA ASN A 212 -7.92 25.29 -3.58
C ASN A 212 -6.89 25.79 -2.59
#